data_AF-A0A2M8IVW2-F1
#
_entry.id   AF-A0A2M8IVW2-F1
#
_cell.length_a   1.000
_cell.length_b   1.000
_cell.length_c   1.000
_cell.angle_alpha   90.00
_cell.angle_beta   90.00
_cell.angle_gamma   90.00
#
_symmetry.space_group_name_H-M   'P 1'
#
loop_
_entity.id
_entity.type
_entity.pdbx_description
1 polymer ?
#
loop_
_entity_poly.entity_id
_entity_poly.type
_entity_poly.pdbx_seq_one_letter_code
_entity_poly.pdbx_strand_id
1 'polypeptide(L)' 'MAATVAVDLEEALFAGDLSMDELSDSVLRCADCSSAAHCTRWLAAAEMPVAAPPGFCRNRELLQRLQAGEGR' A
#
# COMPACT_ATOMS: atom_id res chain seq x y z
N MET A 1 2.89 -5.52 2.92
CA MET A 1 2.10 -4.80 1.90
C MET A 1 2.75 -3.46 1.57
N ALA A 2 2.56 -2.40 2.39
CA ALA A 2 3.06 -1.06 2.09
C ALA A 2 4.60 -1.00 2.06
N ALA A 3 5.27 -1.57 3.08
CA ALA A 3 6.73 -1.65 3.12
C ALA A 3 7.35 -2.38 1.91
N THR A 4 6.63 -3.33 1.29
CA THR A 4 7.10 -4.07 0.11
C THR A 4 7.31 -3.17 -1.11
N VAL A 5 6.56 -2.06 -1.18
CA VAL A 5 6.66 -1.04 -2.22
C VAL A 5 7.28 0.25 -1.67
N ALA A 6 8.14 0.12 -0.64
CA ALA A 6 8.87 1.23 -0.03
C ALA A 6 7.98 2.38 0.49
N VAL A 7 6.74 2.10 0.90
CA VAL A 7 5.87 3.06 1.58
C VAL A 7 5.95 2.86 3.09
N ASP A 8 6.33 3.92 3.80
CA ASP A 8 6.20 4.04 5.24
C ASP A 8 4.89 4.77 5.57
N LEU A 9 3.95 4.04 6.19
CA LEU A 9 2.63 4.59 6.52
C LEU A 9 2.68 5.50 7.74
N GLU A 10 3.62 5.27 8.66
CA GLU A 10 3.78 6.09 9.86
C GLU A 10 4.35 7.46 9.46
N GLU A 11 5.40 7.47 8.64
CA GLU A 11 5.94 8.71 8.09
C GLU A 11 4.90 9.45 7.25
N ALA A 12 4.14 8.76 6.39
CA ALA A 12 3.09 9.39 5.59
C ALA A 12 1.98 10.03 6.46
N LEU A 13 1.65 9.43 7.61
CA LEU A 13 0.73 10.05 8.58
C LEU A 13 1.34 11.29 9.23
N PHE A 14 2.60 11.23 9.64
CA PHE A 14 3.31 12.36 10.26
C PHE A 14 3.53 13.52 9.29
N ALA A 15 3.85 13.22 8.03
CA ALA A 15 4.03 14.20 6.95
C ALA A 15 2.70 14.83 6.49
N GLY A 16 1.56 14.20 6.81
CA GLY A 16 0.22 14.64 6.39
C GLY A 16 -0.19 14.17 4.99
N ASP A 17 0.61 13.31 4.36
CA ASP A 17 0.32 12.72 3.04
C ASP A 17 -0.75 11.61 3.10
N LEU A 18 -0.98 11.09 4.30
CA LEU A 18 -1.99 10.11 4.65
C LEU A 18 -2.76 10.59 5.88
N SER A 19 -4.09 10.48 5.86
CA SER A 19 -4.93 10.69 7.04
C SER A 19 -5.23 9.36 7.76
N MET A 20 -5.59 9.44 9.05
CA MET A 20 -6.00 8.27 9.83
C MET A 20 -7.24 7.57 9.27
N ASP A 21 -8.18 8.33 8.71
CA ASP A 21 -9.37 7.80 8.05
C ASP A 21 -8.99 7.03 6.77
N GLU A 22 -8.12 7.61 5.94
CA GLU A 22 -7.63 6.94 4.74
C GLU A 22 -6.82 5.69 5.05
N LEU A 23 -6.02 5.70 6.12
CA LEU A 23 -5.32 4.51 6.59
C LEU A 23 -6.33 3.43 6.99
N SER A 24 -7.33 3.76 7.82
CA SER A 24 -8.36 2.80 8.24
C SER A 24 -9.10 2.22 7.05
N ASP A 25 -9.52 3.06 6.10
CA ASP A 25 -10.15 2.61 4.87
C ASP A 25 -9.24 1.70 4.04
N SER A 26 -7.94 2.00 3.97
CA SER A 26 -6.98 1.17 3.21
C SER A 26 -6.83 -0.22 3.83
N VAL A 27 -6.86 -0.32 5.17
CA VAL A 27 -6.78 -1.57 5.91
C VAL A 27 -8.05 -2.39 5.67
N LEU A 28 -9.23 -1.77 5.79
CA LEU A 28 -10.51 -2.42 5.50
C LEU A 28 -10.57 -2.91 4.05
N ARG A 29 -10.18 -2.06 3.09
CA ARG A 29 -10.09 -2.43 1.66
C ARG A 29 -9.18 -3.63 1.42
N CYS A 30 -8.06 -3.70 2.12
CA CYS A 30 -7.13 -4.82 2.04
C CYS A 30 -7.72 -6.09 2.65
N ALA A 31 -8.34 -6.00 3.83
CA ALA A 31 -8.94 -7.11 4.54
C ALA A 31 -10.12 -7.74 3.77
N ASP A 32 -10.94 -6.91 3.12
CA ASP A 32 -12.05 -7.36 2.28
C ASP A 32 -11.63 -7.80 0.86
N CYS A 33 -10.34 -7.79 0.53
CA CYS A 33 -9.87 -8.18 -0.80
C CYS A 33 -9.96 -9.70 -1.00
N SER A 34 -10.74 -10.13 -1.99
CA SER A 34 -10.87 -11.55 -2.38
C SER A 34 -9.60 -12.17 -2.98
N SER A 35 -8.58 -11.36 -3.27
CA SER A 35 -7.30 -11.81 -3.86
C SER A 35 -6.19 -12.01 -2.82
N ALA A 36 -6.52 -12.24 -1.54
CA ALA A 36 -5.54 -12.43 -0.47
C ALA A 36 -4.47 -13.50 -0.79
N ALA A 37 -4.88 -14.64 -1.38
CA ALA A 37 -3.94 -15.70 -1.76
C ALA A 37 -2.96 -15.27 -2.87
N HIS A 38 -3.40 -14.45 -3.84
CA HIS A 38 -2.52 -13.85 -4.84
C HIS A 38 -1.56 -12.84 -4.21
N CYS A 39 -2.06 -12.03 -3.28
CA CYS A 39 -1.26 -11.07 -2.53
C CYS A 39 -0.13 -11.75 -1.75
N THR A 40 -0.43 -12.79 -0.98
CA THR A 40 0.58 -13.52 -0.19
C THR A 40 1.65 -14.15 -1.08
N ARG A 41 1.28 -14.77 -2.20
CA ARG A 41 2.26 -15.34 -3.15
C ARG A 41 3.15 -14.28 -3.75
N TRP A 42 2.56 -13.14 -4.16
CA TRP A 42 3.33 -12.02 -4.69
C TRP A 42 4.26 -11.43 -3.63
N LEU A 43 3.80 -11.22 -2.39
CA LEU A 43 4.62 -10.72 -1.28
C LEU A 43 5.80 -11.65 -0.97
N ALA A 44 5.60 -12.97 -1.03
CA ALA A 44 6.66 -13.94 -0.80
C ALA A 44 7.69 -13.99 -1.94
N ALA A 45 7.29 -13.67 -3.16
CA ALA A 45 8.15 -13.64 -4.35
C ALA A 45 8.77 -12.25 -4.62
N ALA A 46 8.37 -11.23 -3.87
CA ALA A 46 8.80 -9.86 -4.08
C ALA A 46 10.28 -9.67 -3.69
N GLU A 47 11.12 -9.34 -4.68
CA GLU A 47 12.49 -8.88 -4.44
C GLU A 47 12.48 -7.36 -4.22
N MET A 48 12.68 -6.94 -2.98
CA MET A 48 12.59 -5.53 -2.61
C MET A 48 13.83 -4.72 -3.05
N PRO A 49 13.66 -3.44 -3.45
CA PRO A 49 12.40 -2.68 -3.48
C PRO A 49 11.56 -2.96 -4.73
N VAL A 50 10.24 -3.11 -4.54
CA VAL A 50 9.31 -3.27 -5.66
C VAL A 50 8.77 -1.92 -6.11
N ALA A 51 8.94 -1.60 -7.39
CA ALA A 51 8.58 -0.29 -7.95
C ALA A 51 7.07 0.00 -8.01
N ALA A 52 6.21 -1.01 -7.94
CA ALA A 52 4.76 -0.82 -7.93
C ALA A 52 4.01 -1.99 -7.29
N PRO A 53 2.87 -1.74 -6.63
CA PRO A 53 1.94 -2.79 -6.22
C PRO A 53 1.44 -3.57 -7.46
N PRO A 54 1.02 -4.83 -7.32
CA PRO A 54 0.46 -5.57 -8.44
C PRO A 54 -0.88 -4.98 -8.88
N GLY A 55 -1.29 -5.23 -10.13
CA GLY A 55 -2.53 -4.68 -10.70
C GLY A 55 -3.81 -5.07 -9.95
N PHE A 56 -3.80 -6.20 -9.23
CA PHE A 56 -4.95 -6.66 -8.42
C PHE A 56 -5.03 -6.01 -7.02
N CYS A 57 -4.00 -5.26 -6.60
CA CYS A 57 -3.99 -4.66 -5.28
C CYS A 57 -5.04 -3.54 -5.18
N ARG A 58 -6.02 -3.68 -4.29
CA ARG A 58 -7.06 -2.66 -4.07
C ARG A 58 -6.52 -1.32 -3.54
N ASN A 59 -5.33 -1.34 -2.97
CA ASN A 59 -4.64 -0.15 -2.49
C ASN A 59 -3.58 0.36 -3.47
N ARG A 60 -3.58 -0.12 -4.73
CA ARG A 60 -2.56 0.23 -5.71
C ARG A 60 -2.39 1.74 -5.85
N GLU A 61 -3.48 2.46 -6.14
CA GLU A 61 -3.43 3.92 -6.36
C GLU A 61 -2.92 4.67 -5.13
N LEU A 62 -3.44 4.31 -3.95
CA LEU A 62 -2.98 4.89 -2.67
C LEU A 62 -1.48 4.69 -2.49
N LEU A 63 -0.99 3.47 -2.64
CA LEU A 63 0.42 3.14 -2.44
C LEU A 63 1.32 3.79 -3.50
N GLN A 64 0.84 3.98 -4.73
CA GLN A 64 1.59 4.70 -5.76
C GLN A 64 1.69 6.19 -5.46
N ARG A 65 0.60 6.82 -4.99
CA ARG A 65 0.61 8.21 -4.54
C ARG A 65 1.59 8.44 -3.39
N LEU A 66 1.55 7.57 -2.38
CA LEU A 66 2.45 7.65 -1.23
C LEU A 66 3.92 7.40 -1.63
N GLN A 67 4.19 6.54 -2.62
CA GLN A 67 5.55 6.38 -3.17
C GLN A 67 6.08 7.63 -3.87
N ALA A 68 5.20 8.40 -4.51
CA ALA A 68 5.58 9.62 -5.21
C ALA A 68 5.87 10.80 -4.26
N GLY A 69 5.55 10.66 -2.96
CA GLY A 69 5.59 11.78 -2.01
C GLY A 69 4.57 12.86 -2.34
N GLU A 70 3.51 12.51 -3.07
CA GLU A 70 2.44 13.43 -3.44
C GLU A 70 1.43 13.49 -2.30
N GLY A 71 1.71 14.40 -1.37
CA GLY A 71 0.79 14.85 -0.33
C GLY A 71 -0.50 15.43 -0.92
N ARG A 72 -1.56 15.38 -0.11
CA ARG A 72 -2.91 15.82 -0.47
C ARG A 72 -3.04 17.34 -0.65
#